data_AF-A0A0Q0WFU8-F1
#
_entry.id   AF-A0A0Q0WFU8-F1
#
_cell.length_a   1.000
_cell.length_b   1.000
_cell.length_c   1.000
_cell.angle_alpha   90.00
_cell.angle_beta   90.00
_cell.angle_gamma   90.00
#
_symmetry.space_group_name_H-M   'P 1'
#
loop_
_entity.id
_entity.type
_entity.pdbx_description
1 polymer ?
#
loop_
_entity_poly.entity_id
_entity_poly.type
_entity_poly.pdbx_seq_one_letter_code
_entity_poly.pdbx_strand_id
1 'polypeptide(L)'
;MNRHSKRPAARPGNREGGNRPPVYDREEFLARTLGDAALVREIEDTFLEDLLVQLRRLDEAVSAGDFAAAEDRAHQIKGAAANLGAEALREEALQLEDAA
;
A
#
# COMPACT_ATOMS: atom_id res chain seq x y z
N MET A 1 25.65 11.84 -28.69
CA MET A 1 24.41 12.64 -28.50
C MET A 1 23.58 11.96 -27.41
N ASN A 2 23.71 12.38 -26.14
CA ASN A 2 22.85 11.90 -25.05
C ASN A 2 22.35 13.12 -24.26
N ARG A 3 21.08 13.47 -24.48
CA ARG A 3 20.25 14.36 -23.66
C ARG A 3 18.91 13.60 -23.61
N HIS A 4 18.29 13.32 -22.47
CA HIS A 4 17.78 14.31 -21.55
C HIS A 4 17.75 13.74 -20.12
N SER A 5 18.50 14.40 -19.25
CA SER A 5 18.22 14.52 -17.84
C SER A 5 16.92 15.31 -17.66
N LYS A 6 16.02 14.85 -16.77
CA LYS A 6 15.13 15.66 -15.93
C LYS A 6 14.34 14.74 -14.97
N ARG A 7 14.85 14.54 -13.76
CA ARG A 7 14.04 14.26 -12.55
C ARG A 7 14.07 15.52 -11.70
N PRO A 8 12.92 16.15 -11.43
CA PRO A 8 12.54 16.38 -10.04
C PRO A 8 11.01 16.21 -9.85
N ALA A 9 10.51 15.66 -8.75
CA ALA A 9 10.48 16.35 -7.48
C ALA A 9 10.40 15.36 -6.30
N ALA A 10 11.51 15.20 -5.59
CA ALA A 10 11.47 14.74 -4.21
C ALA A 10 10.91 15.88 -3.34
N ARG A 11 9.85 15.62 -2.57
CA ARG A 11 9.40 16.46 -1.47
C ARG A 11 9.25 15.62 -0.19
N PRO A 12 9.43 16.25 0.98
CA PRO A 12 10.21 15.68 2.06
C PRO A 12 9.33 14.96 3.09
N GLY A 13 9.57 13.66 3.24
CA GLY A 13 9.17 12.90 4.43
C GLY A 13 10.44 12.47 5.15
N ASN A 14 11.05 13.36 5.93
CA ASN A 14 12.26 13.05 6.68
C ASN A 14 11.94 12.16 7.89
N ARG A 15 12.38 10.89 7.85
CA ARG A 15 13.09 10.21 8.95
C ARG A 15 14.09 9.20 8.38
N GLU A 16 15.35 9.61 8.38
CA GLU A 16 16.58 8.83 8.64
C GLU A 16 16.71 7.39 8.08
N GLY A 17 17.69 7.21 7.19
CA GLY A 17 18.70 6.15 7.33
C GLY A 17 18.26 4.67 7.25
N GLY A 18 17.05 4.36 6.81
CA GLY A 18 16.59 3.00 6.55
C GLY A 18 16.04 2.86 5.13
N ASN A 19 16.39 1.78 4.43
CA ASN A 19 15.87 1.43 3.11
C ASN A 19 14.38 1.03 3.15
N ARG A 20 13.52 1.88 3.73
CA ARG A 20 12.09 1.62 3.82
C ARG A 20 11.46 1.78 2.43
N PRO A 21 10.58 0.86 2.00
CA PRO A 21 9.96 0.96 0.69
C PRO A 21 9.13 2.25 0.55
N PRO A 22 8.86 2.70 -0.69
CA PRO A 22 7.94 3.79 -0.93
C PRO A 22 6.55 3.47 -0.37
N VAL A 23 5.89 4.48 0.19
CA VAL A 23 4.51 4.35 0.71
C VAL A 23 3.54 4.01 -0.40
N TYR A 24 3.71 4.65 -1.56
CA TYR A 24 2.90 4.44 -2.76
C TYR A 24 3.63 5.02 -3.98
N ASP A 25 3.86 4.21 -5.02
CA ASP A 25 4.40 4.67 -6.30
C ASP A 25 3.27 4.90 -7.32
N ARG A 26 2.71 6.10 -7.28
CA ARG A 26 1.61 6.51 -8.17
C ARG A 26 2.03 6.57 -9.64
N GLU A 27 3.29 6.92 -9.92
CA GLU A 27 3.78 7.04 -11.30
C GLU A 27 3.86 5.65 -11.95
N GLU A 28 4.39 4.67 -11.21
CA GLU A 28 4.41 3.28 -11.65
C GLU A 28 2.99 2.74 -11.83
N PHE A 29 2.09 3.00 -10.88
CA PHE A 29 0.70 2.56 -10.99
C PHE A 29 -0.01 3.15 -12.21
N LEU A 30 0.16 4.45 -12.48
CA LEU A 30 -0.36 5.11 -13.68
C LEU A 30 0.20 4.52 -14.98
N ALA A 31 1.48 4.12 -14.99
CA ALA A 31 2.07 3.46 -16.15
C ALA A 31 1.43 2.08 -16.41
N ARG A 32 1.10 1.33 -15.34
CA ARG A 32 0.40 0.04 -15.43
C ARG A 32 -1.05 0.18 -15.94
N THR A 33 -1.69 1.34 -15.71
CA THR A 33 -3.04 1.65 -16.22
C THR A 33 -3.03 2.37 -17.58
N LEU A 34 -1.93 2.27 -18.35
CA LEU A 34 -1.78 2.88 -19.67
C LEU A 34 -1.98 4.41 -19.68
N GLY A 35 -1.70 5.08 -18.56
CA GLY A 35 -1.85 6.54 -18.42
C GLY A 35 -3.28 7.01 -18.12
N ASP A 36 -4.23 6.11 -17.85
CA ASP A 36 -5.59 6.49 -17.51
C ASP A 36 -5.69 6.98 -16.05
N ALA A 37 -5.62 8.30 -15.88
CA ALA A 37 -5.70 8.92 -14.57
C ALA A 37 -7.10 8.86 -13.93
N ALA A 38 -8.17 8.63 -14.71
CA ALA A 38 -9.51 8.47 -14.17
C ALA A 38 -9.67 7.07 -13.55
N LEU A 39 -9.22 6.04 -14.27
CA LEU A 39 -9.15 4.67 -13.76
C LEU A 39 -8.28 4.58 -12.51
N VAL A 40 -7.12 5.25 -12.48
CA VAL A 40 -6.27 5.28 -11.28
C VAL A 40 -7.04 5.82 -10.07
N ARG A 41 -7.76 6.93 -10.23
CA ARG A 41 -8.55 7.50 -9.12
C ARG A 41 -9.65 6.56 -8.64
N GLU A 42 -10.37 5.92 -9.56
CA GLU A 42 -11.41 4.94 -9.21
C GLU A 42 -10.85 3.77 -8.39
N ILE A 43 -9.67 3.26 -8.78
CA ILE A 43 -9.01 2.19 -8.04
C ILE A 43 -8.47 2.68 -6.69
N GLU A 44 -7.87 3.88 -6.64
CA GLU A 44 -7.41 4.51 -5.39
C GLU A 44 -8.57 4.67 -4.40
N ASP A 45 -9.71 5.18 -4.84
CA ASP A 45 -10.90 5.40 -4.00
C ASP A 45 -11.46 4.06 -3.50
N THR A 46 -11.65 3.08 -4.39
CA THR A 46 -12.14 1.74 -4.03
C THR A 46 -11.21 1.05 -3.05
N PHE A 47 -9.89 1.17 -3.25
CA PHE A 47 -8.89 0.62 -2.36
C PHE A 47 -8.95 1.23 -0.96
N LEU A 48 -9.09 2.57 -0.86
CA LEU A 48 -9.19 3.25 0.43
C LEU A 48 -10.47 2.86 1.19
N GLU A 49 -11.59 2.72 0.49
CA GLU A 49 -12.85 2.28 1.08
C GLU A 49 -12.74 0.87 1.66
N ASP A 50 -12.21 -0.09 0.91
CA ASP A 50 -12.01 -1.46 1.38
C ASP A 50 -10.97 -1.52 2.50
N LEU A 51 -9.83 -0.83 2.36
CA LEU A 51 -8.78 -0.80 3.37
C LEU A 51 -9.33 -0.35 4.74
N LEU A 52 -10.16 0.70 4.78
CA LEU A 52 -10.77 1.17 6.02
C LEU A 52 -11.72 0.12 6.65
N VAL A 53 -12.41 -0.67 5.83
CA VAL A 53 -13.23 -1.79 6.32
C VAL A 53 -12.36 -2.89 6.91
N GLN A 54 -11.29 -3.28 6.22
CA GLN A 54 -10.40 -4.34 6.70
C GLN A 54 -9.65 -3.95 7.97
N LEU A 55 -9.18 -2.69 8.09
CA LEU A 55 -8.54 -2.19 9.30
C LEU A 55 -9.46 -2.23 10.52
N ARG A 56 -10.74 -1.87 10.36
CA ARG A 56 -11.72 -1.99 11.46
C ARG A 56 -11.93 -3.44 11.88
N ARG A 57 -12.09 -4.36 10.93
CA ARG A 57 -12.25 -5.79 11.21
C ARG A 57 -11.03 -6.41 11.86
N LEU A 58 -9.85 -5.96 11.45
CA LEU A 58 -8.58 -6.37 12.03
C LEU A 58 -8.48 -5.92 13.50
N ASP A 59 -8.82 -4.66 13.79
CA ASP A 59 -8.85 -4.13 15.16
C ASP A 59 -9.85 -4.88 16.06
N GLU A 60 -11.03 -5.21 15.52
CA GLU A 60 -12.03 -6.05 16.19
C GLU A 60 -11.50 -7.46 16.48
N ALA A 61 -10.85 -8.11 15.50
CA ALA A 61 -10.29 -9.45 15.65
C ALA A 61 -9.16 -9.50 16.70
N VAL A 62 -8.23 -8.54 16.65
CA VAL A 62 -7.15 -8.40 17.63
C VAL A 62 -7.71 -8.16 19.03
N SER A 63 -8.71 -7.28 19.16
CA SER A 63 -9.37 -6.99 20.44
C SER A 63 -10.13 -8.19 21.01
N ALA A 64 -10.65 -9.05 20.15
CA ALA A 64 -11.34 -10.29 20.52
C ALA A 64 -10.39 -11.48 20.79
N GLY A 65 -9.10 -11.35 20.47
CA GLY A 65 -8.12 -12.45 20.51
C GLY A 65 -8.34 -13.50 19.42
N ASP A 66 -9.07 -13.16 18.35
CA ASP A 66 -9.29 -14.04 17.20
C ASP A 66 -8.16 -13.86 16.18
N PHE A 67 -7.01 -14.48 16.47
CA PHE A 67 -5.80 -14.33 15.65
C PHE A 67 -5.94 -14.92 14.24
N ALA A 68 -6.74 -15.97 14.06
CA ALA A 68 -7.03 -16.51 12.74
C ALA A 68 -7.78 -15.49 11.87
N ALA A 69 -8.79 -14.82 12.44
CA ALA A 69 -9.46 -13.73 11.72
C ALA A 69 -8.51 -12.54 11.47
N ALA A 70 -7.60 -12.23 12.39
CA ALA A 70 -6.62 -11.17 12.20
C ALA A 70 -5.62 -11.48 11.05
N GLU A 71 -5.12 -12.71 10.98
CA GLU A 71 -4.27 -13.23 9.89
C GLU A 71 -4.98 -13.05 8.54
N ASP A 72 -6.24 -13.49 8.44
CA ASP A 72 -7.05 -13.36 7.22
C ASP A 72 -7.20 -11.89 6.76
N ARG A 73 -7.38 -10.94 7.70
CA ARG A 73 -7.47 -9.50 7.35
C ARG A 73 -6.12 -8.96 6.93
N ALA A 74 -5.04 -9.32 7.62
CA ALA A 74 -3.68 -8.93 7.24
C ALA A 74 -3.33 -9.43 5.83
N HIS A 75 -3.66 -10.69 5.51
CA HIS A 75 -3.48 -11.26 4.18
C HIS A 75 -4.24 -10.48 3.09
N GLN A 76 -5.49 -10.10 3.35
CA GLN A 76 -6.30 -9.30 2.41
C GLN A 76 -5.69 -7.91 2.17
N ILE A 77 -5.28 -7.22 3.24
CA ILE A 77 -4.64 -5.91 3.15
C ILE A 77 -3.32 -6.00 2.37
N LYS A 78 -2.50 -7.03 2.64
CA LYS A 78 -1.25 -7.30 1.92
C LYS A 78 -1.49 -7.45 0.42
N GLY A 79 -2.47 -8.27 0.03
CA GLY A 79 -2.80 -8.51 -1.38
C GLY A 79 -3.26 -7.24 -2.10
N ALA A 80 -4.15 -6.47 -1.47
CA ALA A 80 -4.63 -5.20 -2.02
C ALA A 80 -3.48 -4.18 -2.18
N ALA A 81 -2.62 -4.06 -1.18
CA ALA A 81 -1.46 -3.16 -1.21
C ALA A 81 -0.45 -3.53 -2.33
N ALA A 82 -0.21 -4.83 -2.53
CA ALA A 82 0.68 -5.32 -3.58
C ALA A 82 0.18 -4.96 -5.00
N ASN A 83 -1.14 -5.03 -5.22
CA ASN A 83 -1.73 -4.70 -6.51
C ASN A 83 -1.59 -3.21 -6.85
N LEU A 84 -1.71 -2.33 -5.85
CA LEU A 84 -1.62 -0.88 -6.03
C LEU A 84 -0.16 -0.37 -6.08
N GLY A 85 0.81 -1.16 -5.60
CA GLY A 85 2.19 -0.70 -5.40
C GLY A 85 2.37 0.11 -4.10
N ALA A 86 1.53 -0.14 -3.10
CA ALA A 86 1.63 0.44 -1.76
C ALA A 86 2.60 -0.39 -0.89
N GLU A 87 3.88 -0.43 -1.28
CA GLU A 87 4.86 -1.38 -0.74
C GLU A 87 5.09 -1.24 0.77
N ALA A 88 5.07 -0.02 1.32
CA ALA A 88 5.17 0.13 2.78
C ALA A 88 4.01 -0.54 3.51
N LEU A 89 2.77 -0.39 3.03
CA LEU A 89 1.61 -1.03 3.66
C LEU A 89 1.65 -2.56 3.48
N ARG A 90 2.11 -3.03 2.32
CA ARG A 90 2.30 -4.47 2.06
C ARG A 90 3.26 -5.09 3.08
N GLU A 91 4.38 -4.42 3.39
CA GLU A 91 5.33 -4.91 4.39
C GLU A 91 4.75 -4.94 5.80
N GLU A 92 4.04 -3.89 6.22
CA GLU A 92 3.40 -3.88 7.56
C GLU A 92 2.32 -4.98 7.68
N ALA A 93 1.54 -5.19 6.62
CA ALA A 93 0.52 -6.25 6.59
C ALA A 93 1.14 -7.65 6.62
N LEU A 94 2.27 -7.85 5.94
CA LEU A 94 3.01 -9.11 6.01
C LEU A 94 3.54 -9.39 7.42
N GLN A 95 4.11 -8.38 8.09
CA GLN A 95 4.59 -8.55 9.46
C GLN A 95 3.47 -8.92 10.43
N LEU A 96 2.27 -8.38 10.21
CA LEU A 96 1.10 -8.70 11.02
C LEU A 96 0.58 -10.11 10.74
N GLU A 97 0.53 -10.51 9.47
CA GLU A 97 0.16 -11.87 9.05
C GLU A 97 1.11 -12.92 9.63
N ASP A 98 2.43 -12.67 9.62
CA ASP A 98 3.43 -13.58 10.17
C ASP A 98 3.42 -13.65 11.72
N ALA A 99 2.76 -12.69 12.39
CA ALA A 99 2.73 -12.57 13.85
C ALA A 99 1.43 -13.09 14.50
N ALA A 100 0.38 -13.33 13.73
CA ALA A 100 -0.90 -13.87 14.17
C ALA A 100 -0.83 -15.39 14.38
#